data_AF-A0A969UXB4-F1
#
_entry.id   AF-A0A969UXB4-F1
#
_cell.length_a   1.000
_cell.length_b   1.000
_cell.length_c   1.000
_cell.angle_alpha   90.00
_cell.angle_beta   90.00
_cell.angle_gamma   90.00
#
_symmetry.space_group_name_H-M   'P 1'
#
loop_
_entity.id
_entity.type
_entity.pdbx_description
1 polymer ?
#
loop_
_entity_poly.entity_id
_entity_poly.type
_entity_poly.pdbx_seq_one_letter_code
_entity_poly.pdbx_strand_id
1 'polypeptide(L)'
;MLSKIPERSMRLARWILTVGWLILIISLFYDPISVQWTAPGHLFAAATPNGCFQFQGECRPLTPYPMGSTHLLGHGTALVVITLLVLGHEAWRRICPLSFLSQIPRRLGWQRRQVIDENSWLGRNALYLQFGLLFTGLALRLLLVNSDRLLLGIFLVLTILTAILVGFLYDGKTWCNYFCPMAPVHLIYSEPSGLLGSKAHTAPPKSMTQSMCRTIDPNGQEKSACVACKLGCIDIDAEGSYWETIRQPDRKLLYYAYTGLVIGFLSVFRIV
;
A
#
# COMPACT_ATOMS: atom_id res chain seq x y z
N MET A 1 17.13 -9.07 9.70
CA MET A 1 17.60 -7.97 10.60
C MET A 1 16.48 -7.01 10.96
N LEU A 2 15.58 -6.66 10.04
CA LEU A 2 14.39 -5.83 10.32
C LEU A 2 13.39 -6.44 11.32
N SER A 3 13.28 -7.77 11.38
CA SER A 3 12.38 -8.47 12.31
C SER A 3 12.68 -8.22 13.78
N LYS A 4 13.95 -7.90 14.09
CA LYS A 4 14.45 -7.61 15.44
C LYS A 4 14.19 -6.18 15.90
N ILE A 5 13.75 -5.29 15.00
CA ILE A 5 13.40 -3.91 15.38
C ILE A 5 12.20 -3.95 16.33
N PRO A 6 12.30 -3.31 17.51
CA PRO A 6 11.26 -3.34 18.51
C PRO A 6 9.97 -2.71 17.99
N GLU A 7 8.84 -3.27 18.41
CA GLU A 7 7.50 -2.88 18.00
C GLU A 7 7.18 -1.44 18.41
N ARG A 8 7.82 -0.92 19.48
CA ARG A 8 7.72 0.47 19.91
C ARG A 8 8.24 1.45 18.84
N SER A 9 9.41 1.20 18.27
CA SER A 9 9.99 2.04 17.21
C SER A 9 9.15 1.95 15.94
N MET A 10 8.69 0.75 15.58
CA MET A 10 7.82 0.55 14.42
C MET A 10 6.44 1.19 14.60
N ARG A 11 5.95 1.33 15.84
CA ARG A 11 4.71 2.07 16.13
C ARG A 11 4.88 3.56 15.90
N LEU A 12 6.00 4.14 16.34
CA LEU A 12 6.31 5.54 16.08
C LEU A 12 6.45 5.80 14.57
N ALA A 13 7.20 4.95 13.85
CA ALA A 13 7.34 5.05 12.40
C ALA A 13 5.99 5.00 11.68
N ARG A 14 5.10 4.08 12.08
CA ARG A 14 3.72 4.01 11.53
C ARG A 14 2.93 5.29 11.79
N TRP A 15 3.02 5.86 12.98
CA TRP A 15 2.35 7.12 13.28
C TRP A 15 2.86 8.26 12.41
N ILE A 16 4.18 8.43 12.29
CA ILE A 16 4.79 9.46 11.45
C ILE A 16 4.34 9.32 9.99
N LEU A 17 4.43 8.11 9.43
CA LEU A 17 4.02 7.84 8.05
C LEU A 17 2.51 8.03 7.84
N THR A 18 1.69 7.63 8.82
CA THR A 18 0.23 7.80 8.74
C THR A 18 -0.16 9.27 8.80
N VAL A 19 0.43 10.04 9.72
CA VAL A 19 0.18 11.48 9.85
C VAL A 19 0.63 12.20 8.58
N GLY A 20 1.84 11.93 8.09
CA GLY A 20 2.33 12.51 6.83
C GLY A 20 1.43 12.17 5.64
N TRP A 21 0.96 10.93 5.55
CA TRP A 21 0.03 10.52 4.49
C TRP A 21 -1.34 11.19 4.61
N LEU A 22 -1.89 11.33 5.81
CA LEU A 22 -3.16 12.05 6.03
C LEU A 22 -3.03 13.54 5.72
N ILE A 23 -1.90 14.18 6.04
CA ILE A 23 -1.62 15.57 5.68
C ILE A 23 -1.60 15.72 4.14
N LEU A 24 -0.96 14.80 3.42
CA LEU A 24 -0.98 14.80 1.95
C LEU A 24 -2.38 14.58 1.38
N ILE A 25 -3.24 13.80 2.04
CA ILE A 25 -4.64 13.65 1.61
C ILE A 25 -5.42 14.94 1.86
N ILE A 26 -5.24 15.58 3.02
CA ILE A 26 -5.89 16.86 3.34
C ILE A 26 -5.47 17.94 2.34
N SER A 27 -4.20 17.96 1.92
CA SER A 27 -3.72 18.93 0.93
C SER A 27 -4.38 18.78 -0.44
N LEU A 28 -4.95 17.61 -0.78
CA LEU A 28 -5.73 17.47 -2.02
C LEU A 28 -7.02 18.28 -2.01
N PHE A 29 -7.61 18.52 -0.84
CA PHE A 29 -8.82 19.31 -0.68
C PHE A 29 -8.51 20.79 -0.46
N TYR A 30 -7.42 21.09 0.26
CA TYR A 30 -7.03 22.45 0.61
C TYR A 30 -5.50 22.61 0.62
N ASP A 31 -4.97 23.31 -0.39
CA ASP A 31 -3.53 23.55 -0.55
C ASP A 31 -3.21 25.05 -0.71
N PRO A 32 -3.10 25.80 0.39
CA PRO A 32 -2.75 27.22 0.33
C PRO A 32 -1.24 27.47 0.14
N ILE A 33 -0.40 26.48 0.45
CA ILE A 33 1.07 26.66 0.53
C ILE A 33 1.74 26.28 -0.78
N SER A 34 1.45 25.09 -1.34
CA SER A 34 2.21 24.61 -2.50
C SER A 34 1.95 25.45 -3.74
N VAL A 35 0.75 26.05 -3.83
CA VAL A 35 0.34 26.95 -4.92
C VAL A 35 1.22 28.22 -4.95
N GLN A 36 1.73 28.67 -3.80
CA GLN A 36 2.65 29.80 -3.74
C GLN A 36 4.04 29.41 -4.24
N TRP A 37 4.47 28.18 -3.99
CA TRP A 37 5.80 27.69 -4.38
C TRP A 37 5.90 27.31 -5.86
N THR A 38 4.78 27.03 -6.52
CA THR A 38 4.68 26.83 -7.98
C THR A 38 4.42 28.11 -8.75
N ALA A 39 4.28 29.26 -8.07
CA ALA A 39 4.06 30.53 -8.73
C ALA A 39 5.29 30.94 -9.58
N PRO A 40 5.09 31.67 -10.69
CA PRO A 40 6.17 32.10 -11.57
C PRO A 40 7.26 32.85 -10.77
N GLY A 41 8.52 32.45 -10.94
CA GLY A 41 9.68 33.06 -10.24
C GLY A 41 10.11 32.34 -8.95
N HIS A 42 9.39 31.29 -8.52
CA HIS A 42 9.80 30.43 -7.40
C HIS A 42 10.50 29.14 -7.87
N LEU A 43 11.20 28.48 -6.94
CA LEU A 43 12.08 27.33 -7.20
C LEU A 43 11.39 26.13 -7.85
N PHE A 44 10.08 25.99 -7.65
CA PHE A 44 9.27 24.88 -8.16
C PHE A 44 8.28 25.33 -9.25
N ALA A 45 8.46 26.52 -9.82
CA ALA A 45 7.71 26.95 -10.99
C ALA A 45 8.03 26.04 -12.18
N ALA A 46 7.04 25.74 -13.02
CA ALA A 46 7.27 24.98 -14.23
C ALA A 46 8.23 25.76 -15.16
N ALA A 47 9.37 25.15 -15.49
CA ALA A 47 10.36 25.77 -16.37
C ALA A 47 9.86 25.73 -17.82
N THR A 48 9.48 26.89 -18.35
CA THR A 48 9.12 27.04 -19.77
C THR A 48 9.99 28.10 -20.43
N PRO A 49 10.48 27.88 -21.67
CA PRO A 49 11.41 28.81 -22.34
C PRO A 49 10.87 30.23 -22.47
N ASN A 50 9.55 30.38 -22.61
CA ASN A 50 8.88 31.65 -22.88
C ASN A 50 7.99 32.12 -21.71
N GLY A 51 8.05 31.46 -20.54
CA GLY A 51 7.16 31.77 -19.42
C GLY A 51 5.68 31.48 -19.70
N CYS A 52 5.37 30.68 -20.73
CA CYS A 52 4.03 30.19 -21.05
C CYS A 52 4.09 28.75 -21.58
N PHE A 53 2.99 28.01 -21.42
CA PHE A 53 2.84 26.72 -22.08
C PHE A 53 2.08 26.90 -23.40
N GLN A 54 2.59 26.28 -24.46
CA GLN A 54 1.91 26.30 -25.76
C GLN A 54 0.94 25.12 -25.84
N PHE A 55 -0.34 25.43 -26.02
CA PHE A 55 -1.37 24.43 -26.28
C PHE A 55 -2.06 24.81 -27.59
N GLN A 56 -1.98 23.93 -28.59
CA GLN A 56 -2.53 24.17 -29.93
C GLN A 56 -2.05 25.47 -30.60
N GLY A 57 -0.80 25.89 -30.33
CA GLY A 57 -0.22 27.12 -30.88
C GLY A 57 -0.58 28.40 -30.11
N GLU A 58 -1.45 28.33 -29.09
CA GLU A 58 -1.74 29.46 -28.20
C GLU A 58 -0.88 29.43 -26.94
N CYS A 59 -0.32 30.58 -26.57
CA CYS A 59 0.46 30.78 -25.35
C CYS A 59 -0.50 31.03 -24.18
N ARG A 60 -0.64 30.04 -23.29
CA ARG A 60 -1.47 30.14 -22.08
C ARG A 60 -0.60 30.45 -20.85
N PRO A 61 -1.06 31.32 -19.94
CA PRO A 61 -0.26 31.72 -18.78
C PRO A 61 -0.04 30.52 -17.84
N LEU A 62 1.15 30.44 -17.22
CA LEU A 62 1.42 29.46 -16.18
C LEU A 62 0.57 29.78 -14.95
N THR A 63 -0.48 29.00 -14.73
CA THR A 63 -1.22 29.04 -13.47
C THR A 63 -0.49 28.22 -12.42
N PRO A 64 -0.30 28.74 -11.20
CA PRO A 64 0.26 27.94 -10.12
C PRO A 64 -0.63 26.73 -9.85
N TYR A 65 -0.01 25.57 -9.63
CA TYR A 65 -0.71 24.30 -9.45
C TYR A 65 -0.37 23.67 -8.09
N PRO A 66 -1.32 22.93 -7.49
CA PRO A 66 -1.08 22.18 -6.27
C PRO A 66 -0.18 20.96 -6.54
N MET A 67 0.73 20.64 -5.62
CA MET A 67 1.69 19.54 -5.81
C MET A 67 1.23 18.21 -5.19
N GLY A 68 0.12 18.20 -4.43
CA GLY A 68 -0.33 17.02 -3.67
C GLY A 68 -0.50 15.75 -4.52
N SER A 69 -1.14 15.87 -5.69
CA SER A 69 -1.33 14.74 -6.61
C SER A 69 -0.01 14.21 -7.16
N THR A 70 0.92 15.09 -7.54
CA THR A 70 2.26 14.74 -8.04
C THR A 70 3.10 14.01 -6.99
N HIS A 71 3.05 14.44 -5.73
CA HIS A 71 3.75 13.75 -4.65
C HIS A 71 3.15 12.38 -4.37
N LEU A 72 1.82 12.26 -4.28
CA LEU A 72 1.16 10.97 -3.99
C LEU A 72 1.30 9.97 -5.14
N LEU A 73 1.03 10.39 -6.37
CA LEU A 73 0.96 9.53 -7.54
C LEU A 73 2.28 9.36 -8.28
N GLY A 74 3.23 10.28 -8.13
CA GLY A 74 4.56 10.14 -8.73
C GLY A 74 5.53 9.56 -7.72
N HIS A 75 6.02 10.43 -6.84
CA HIS A 75 7.04 10.11 -5.85
C HIS A 75 6.60 8.99 -4.90
N GLY A 76 5.36 9.05 -4.42
CA GLY A 76 4.78 8.07 -3.51
C GLY A 76 4.82 6.67 -4.09
N THR A 77 4.27 6.45 -5.29
CA THR A 77 4.31 5.12 -5.92
C THR A 77 5.72 4.63 -6.20
N ALA A 78 6.63 5.50 -6.65
CA ALA A 78 8.03 5.11 -6.88
C ALA A 78 8.71 4.66 -5.58
N LEU A 79 8.51 5.43 -4.50
CA LEU A 79 9.01 5.09 -3.16
C LEU A 79 8.47 3.75 -2.67
N VAL A 80 7.19 3.45 -2.90
CA VAL A 80 6.60 2.16 -2.52
C VAL A 80 7.28 1.01 -3.27
N VAL A 81 7.45 1.11 -4.58
CA VAL A 81 8.10 0.06 -5.38
C VAL A 81 9.54 -0.16 -4.94
N ILE A 82 10.32 0.92 -4.76
CA ILE A 82 11.70 0.83 -4.27
C ILE A 82 11.75 0.19 -2.89
N THR A 83 10.86 0.60 -1.99
CA THR A 83 10.76 0.04 -0.63
C THR A 83 10.46 -1.46 -0.66
N LEU A 84 9.55 -1.90 -1.53
CA LEU A 84 9.21 -3.31 -1.69
C LEU A 84 10.38 -4.13 -2.21
N LEU A 85 11.10 -3.61 -3.22
CA LEU A 85 12.27 -4.27 -3.79
C LEU A 85 13.41 -4.42 -2.78
N VAL A 86 13.72 -3.34 -2.04
CA VAL A 86 14.89 -3.30 -1.15
C VAL A 86 14.60 -3.92 0.22
N LEU A 87 13.49 -3.51 0.85
CA LEU A 87 13.17 -3.91 2.23
C LEU A 87 12.23 -5.13 2.29
N GLY A 88 11.60 -5.50 1.17
CA GLY A 88 10.72 -6.65 1.06
C GLY A 88 9.34 -6.47 1.68
N HIS A 89 8.54 -7.53 1.56
CA HIS A 89 7.22 -7.66 2.17
C HIS A 89 7.23 -7.36 3.68
N GLU A 90 8.25 -7.88 4.37
CA GLU A 90 8.38 -7.80 5.83
C GLU A 90 8.34 -6.35 6.33
N ALA A 91 9.19 -5.49 5.80
CA ALA A 91 9.28 -4.11 6.26
C ALA A 91 8.02 -3.33 5.89
N TRP A 92 7.58 -3.48 4.64
CA TRP A 92 6.42 -2.75 4.12
C TRP A 92 5.15 -3.04 4.93
N ARG A 93 4.84 -4.31 5.22
CA ARG A 93 3.68 -4.68 6.04
C ARG A 93 3.73 -4.16 7.47
N ARG A 94 4.93 -3.89 8.00
CA ARG A 94 5.11 -3.33 9.35
C ARG A 94 5.01 -1.80 9.39
N ILE A 95 5.24 -1.10 8.28
CA ILE A 95 5.21 0.37 8.21
C ILE A 95 3.97 0.93 7.48
N CYS A 96 3.25 0.11 6.73
CA CYS A 96 2.13 0.51 5.89
C CYS A 96 1.07 1.31 6.68
N PRO A 97 0.78 2.57 6.29
CA PRO A 97 -0.18 3.42 7.00
C PRO A 97 -1.61 2.88 6.90
N LEU A 98 -1.99 2.31 5.76
CA LEU A 98 -3.32 1.74 5.57
C LEU A 98 -3.57 0.50 6.46
N SER A 99 -2.56 -0.36 6.61
CA SER A 99 -2.59 -1.49 7.56
C SER A 99 -2.70 -1.02 9.01
N PHE A 100 -2.09 0.12 9.33
CA PHE A 100 -2.19 0.72 10.66
C PHE A 100 -3.60 1.25 10.92
N LEU A 101 -4.19 1.99 9.97
CA LEU A 101 -5.55 2.52 10.08
C LEU A 101 -6.60 1.41 10.16
N SER A 102 -6.45 0.33 9.36
CA SER A 102 -7.39 -0.80 9.40
C SER A 102 -7.41 -1.49 10.77
N GLN A 103 -6.35 -1.37 11.58
CA GLN A 103 -6.27 -1.98 12.91
C GLN A 103 -6.73 -1.06 14.04
N ILE A 104 -7.17 0.18 13.75
CA ILE A 104 -7.70 1.11 14.77
C ILE A 104 -8.90 0.52 15.52
N PRO A 105 -9.92 -0.09 14.85
CA PRO A 105 -11.08 -0.65 15.55
C PRO A 105 -10.71 -1.71 16.59
N ARG A 106 -9.69 -2.53 16.29
CA ARG A 106 -9.15 -3.53 17.22
C ARG A 106 -8.54 -2.90 18.48
N ARG A 107 -7.80 -1.79 18.34
CA ARG A 107 -7.20 -1.09 19.49
C ARG A 107 -8.22 -0.36 20.35
N LEU A 108 -9.31 0.10 19.73
CA LEU A 108 -10.44 0.70 20.43
C LEU A 108 -11.35 -0.35 21.10
N GLY A 109 -11.13 -1.64 20.84
CA GLY A 109 -11.96 -2.73 21.38
C GLY A 109 -13.33 -2.86 20.71
N TRP A 110 -13.54 -2.22 19.55
CA TRP A 110 -14.82 -2.19 18.85
C TRP A 110 -15.00 -3.30 17.81
N GLN A 111 -14.03 -4.19 17.62
CA GLN A 111 -14.09 -5.17 16.53
C GLN A 111 -15.19 -6.22 16.75
N ARG A 112 -15.87 -6.58 15.66
CA ARG A 112 -16.58 -7.85 15.55
C ARG A 112 -15.52 -8.94 15.35
N ARG A 113 -15.45 -9.91 16.26
CA ARG A 113 -14.41 -10.96 16.26
C ARG A 113 -14.64 -12.03 15.19
N GLN A 114 -15.02 -11.64 13.97
CA GLN A 114 -15.27 -12.59 12.88
C GLN A 114 -13.94 -12.95 12.20
N VAL A 115 -13.74 -14.25 11.99
CA VAL A 115 -12.60 -14.78 11.25
C VAL A 115 -13.09 -15.25 9.89
N ILE A 116 -12.37 -14.93 8.82
CA ILE A 116 -12.67 -15.42 7.48
C ILE A 116 -12.21 -16.88 7.41
N ASP A 117 -13.15 -17.78 7.12
CA ASP A 117 -12.85 -19.19 6.88
C ASP A 117 -12.06 -19.34 5.57
N GLU A 118 -11.01 -20.16 5.59
CA GLU A 118 -10.19 -20.48 4.42
C GLU A 118 -11.01 -21.19 3.33
N ASN A 119 -12.04 -21.94 3.71
CA ASN A 119 -12.92 -22.63 2.78
C ASN A 119 -14.00 -21.75 2.16
N SER A 120 -14.15 -20.51 2.63
CA SER A 120 -15.08 -19.56 2.05
C SER A 120 -14.66 -19.12 0.64
N TRP A 121 -15.61 -18.58 -0.14
CA TRP A 121 -15.31 -18.03 -1.46
C TRP A 121 -14.22 -16.95 -1.40
N LEU A 122 -14.26 -16.09 -0.38
CA LEU A 122 -13.28 -15.04 -0.17
C LEU A 122 -11.91 -15.61 0.26
N GLY A 123 -11.91 -16.67 1.06
CA GLY A 123 -10.73 -17.45 1.43
C GLY A 123 -9.92 -17.92 0.23
N ARG A 124 -10.63 -18.54 -0.73
CA ARG A 124 -10.07 -19.18 -1.92
C ARG A 124 -9.78 -18.21 -3.07
N ASN A 125 -10.60 -17.18 -3.25
CA ASN A 125 -10.50 -16.26 -4.39
C ASN A 125 -9.94 -14.88 -4.03
N ALA A 126 -9.30 -14.76 -2.86
CA ALA A 126 -8.69 -13.52 -2.37
C ALA A 126 -7.79 -12.85 -3.43
N LEU A 127 -6.94 -13.64 -4.09
CA LEU A 127 -5.97 -13.11 -5.05
C LEU A 127 -6.65 -12.52 -6.29
N TYR A 128 -7.70 -13.17 -6.81
CA TYR A 128 -8.49 -12.67 -7.92
C TYR A 128 -9.19 -11.36 -7.57
N LEU A 129 -9.78 -11.28 -6.37
CA LEU A 129 -10.42 -10.07 -5.88
C LEU A 129 -9.40 -8.92 -5.76
N GLN A 130 -8.24 -9.17 -5.16
CA GLN A 130 -7.18 -8.16 -5.04
C GLN A 130 -6.66 -7.69 -6.39
N PHE A 131 -6.47 -8.61 -7.34
CA PHE A 131 -6.03 -8.27 -8.70
C PHE A 131 -7.09 -7.47 -9.45
N GLY A 132 -8.37 -7.83 -9.31
CA GLY A 132 -9.49 -7.06 -9.86
C GLY A 132 -9.57 -5.64 -9.29
N LEU A 133 -9.36 -5.49 -7.98
CA LEU A 133 -9.30 -4.19 -7.33
C LEU A 133 -8.08 -3.37 -7.78
N LEU A 134 -6.92 -4.01 -7.99
CA LEU A 134 -5.74 -3.36 -8.55
C LEU A 134 -6.00 -2.86 -9.97
N PHE A 135 -6.54 -3.71 -10.84
CA PHE A 135 -6.87 -3.35 -12.22
C PHE A 135 -7.88 -2.20 -12.26
N THR A 136 -8.95 -2.30 -11.49
CA THR A 136 -9.97 -1.24 -11.40
C THR A 136 -9.37 0.06 -10.88
N GLY A 137 -8.51 0.00 -9.86
CA GLY A 137 -7.81 1.16 -9.33
C GLY A 137 -6.89 1.83 -10.36
N LEU A 138 -6.18 1.06 -11.17
CA LEU A 138 -5.33 1.58 -12.24
C LEU A 138 -6.13 2.15 -13.41
N ALA A 139 -7.24 1.52 -13.79
CA ALA A 139 -8.15 2.04 -14.80
C ALA A 139 -8.77 3.37 -14.32
N LEU A 140 -9.23 3.43 -13.07
CA LEU A 140 -9.76 4.64 -12.45
C LEU A 140 -8.70 5.75 -12.36
N ARG A 141 -7.43 5.36 -12.12
CA ARG A 141 -6.28 6.26 -12.16
C ARG A 141 -6.12 6.94 -13.51
N LEU A 142 -6.18 6.16 -14.59
CA LEU A 142 -6.06 6.69 -15.95
C LEU A 142 -7.24 7.59 -16.33
N LEU A 143 -8.46 7.23 -15.94
CA LEU A 143 -9.69 7.88 -16.42
C LEU A 143 -10.13 9.10 -15.61
N LEU A 144 -9.98 9.08 -14.28
CA LEU A 144 -10.60 10.07 -13.40
C LEU A 144 -9.63 10.70 -12.42
N VAL A 145 -8.86 9.86 -11.73
CA VAL A 145 -8.10 10.27 -10.55
C VAL A 145 -6.84 11.08 -10.90
N ASN A 146 -6.27 10.91 -12.10
CA ASN A 146 -5.20 11.80 -12.58
C ASN A 146 -5.71 13.19 -12.99
N SER A 147 -6.98 13.30 -13.38
CA SER A 147 -7.54 14.54 -13.95
C SER A 147 -7.95 15.55 -12.89
N ASP A 148 -8.40 15.11 -11.71
CA ASP A 148 -8.86 15.98 -10.63
C ASP A 148 -8.33 15.57 -9.25
N ARG A 149 -7.73 16.53 -8.54
CA ARG A 149 -7.22 16.38 -7.18
C ARG A 149 -8.31 15.98 -6.16
N LEU A 150 -9.53 16.48 -6.33
CA LEU A 150 -10.62 16.24 -5.40
C LEU A 150 -11.14 14.81 -5.55
N LEU A 151 -11.21 14.30 -6.79
CA LEU A 151 -11.53 12.90 -7.05
C LEU A 151 -10.48 11.96 -6.47
N LEU A 152 -9.19 12.29 -6.58
CA LEU A 152 -8.12 11.54 -5.91
C LEU A 152 -8.31 11.53 -4.39
N GLY A 153 -8.60 12.69 -3.79
CA GLY A 153 -8.83 12.83 -2.35
C GLY A 153 -10.00 11.96 -1.88
N ILE A 154 -11.14 12.04 -2.57
CA ILE A 154 -12.33 11.23 -2.27
C ILE A 154 -12.00 9.73 -2.40
N PHE A 155 -11.32 9.33 -3.47
CA PHE A 155 -10.95 7.93 -3.69
C PHE A 155 -10.06 7.37 -2.56
N LEU A 156 -9.07 8.15 -2.10
CA LEU A 156 -8.19 7.75 -0.99
C LEU A 156 -8.95 7.68 0.34
N VAL A 157 -9.81 8.66 0.62
CA VAL A 157 -10.65 8.66 1.84
C VAL A 157 -11.58 7.45 1.85
N LEU A 158 -12.28 7.16 0.75
CA LEU A 158 -13.14 5.98 0.63
C LEU A 158 -12.37 4.68 0.84
N THR A 159 -11.14 4.59 0.32
CA THR A 159 -10.26 3.44 0.53
C THR A 159 -9.90 3.27 2.01
N ILE A 160 -9.57 4.36 2.72
CA ILE A 160 -9.30 4.34 4.16
C ILE A 160 -10.53 3.88 4.94
N LEU A 161 -11.70 4.45 4.64
CA LEU A 161 -12.96 4.10 5.31
C LEU A 161 -13.29 2.63 5.12
N THR A 162 -13.12 2.11 3.89
CA THR A 162 -13.35 0.69 3.60
C THR A 162 -12.36 -0.19 4.35
N ALA A 163 -11.09 0.21 4.46
CA ALA A 163 -10.09 -0.53 5.23
C ALA A 163 -10.40 -0.57 6.73
N ILE A 164 -10.87 0.55 7.29
CA ILE A 164 -11.34 0.63 8.68
C ILE A 164 -12.58 -0.25 8.87
N LEU A 165 -13.54 -0.21 7.94
CA LEU A 165 -14.74 -1.05 7.99
C LEU A 165 -14.40 -2.54 7.99
N VAL A 166 -13.49 -2.98 7.11
CA VAL A 166 -13.03 -4.37 7.08
C VAL A 166 -12.37 -4.77 8.41
N GLY A 167 -11.55 -3.89 9.00
CA GLY A 167 -10.93 -4.15 10.31
C GLY A 167 -11.87 -4.02 11.51
N PHE A 168 -13.01 -3.36 11.34
CA PHE A 168 -14.10 -3.38 12.32
C PHE A 168 -14.89 -4.70 12.24
N LEU A 169 -15.10 -5.24 11.03
CA LEU A 169 -15.89 -6.46 10.82
C LEU A 169 -15.10 -7.74 11.08
N TYR A 170 -13.82 -7.78 10.70
CA TYR A 170 -13.00 -8.99 10.72
C TYR A 170 -11.70 -8.82 11.52
N ASP A 171 -11.26 -9.89 12.18
CA ASP A 171 -10.09 -9.87 13.05
C ASP A 171 -8.75 -10.06 12.31
N GLY A 172 -7.67 -9.53 12.88
CA GLY A 172 -6.31 -9.70 12.35
C GLY A 172 -6.00 -8.80 11.16
N LYS A 173 -5.14 -9.28 10.26
CA LYS A 173 -4.68 -8.55 9.06
C LYS A 173 -5.53 -8.86 7.83
N THR A 174 -6.84 -8.90 7.99
CA THR A 174 -7.81 -9.27 6.93
C THR A 174 -7.76 -8.36 5.72
N TRP A 175 -7.75 -7.03 5.93
CA TRP A 175 -7.58 -6.06 4.84
C TRP A 175 -6.34 -6.39 4.00
N CYS A 176 -5.22 -6.60 4.70
CA CYS A 176 -3.94 -6.87 4.09
C CYS A 176 -3.90 -8.18 3.29
N ASN A 177 -4.55 -9.24 3.79
CA ASN A 177 -4.49 -10.58 3.22
C ASN A 177 -5.60 -10.89 2.21
N TYR A 178 -6.73 -10.17 2.25
CA TYR A 178 -7.90 -10.47 1.41
C TYR A 178 -8.35 -9.34 0.49
N PHE A 179 -8.21 -8.07 0.89
CA PHE A 179 -8.82 -6.94 0.16
C PHE A 179 -7.81 -5.96 -0.43
N CYS A 180 -6.57 -5.93 0.05
CA CYS A 180 -5.59 -4.93 -0.34
C CYS A 180 -5.21 -5.05 -1.83
N PRO A 181 -5.50 -4.05 -2.68
CA PRO A 181 -5.16 -4.09 -4.10
C PRO A 181 -3.65 -4.13 -4.36
N MET A 182 -2.84 -3.67 -3.39
CA MET A 182 -1.38 -3.72 -3.50
C MET A 182 -0.77 -5.08 -3.14
N ALA A 183 -1.55 -6.02 -2.58
CA ALA A 183 -1.03 -7.34 -2.24
C ALA A 183 -0.43 -8.09 -3.47
N PRO A 184 -1.12 -8.17 -4.63
CA PRO A 184 -0.55 -8.66 -5.89
C PRO A 184 0.83 -8.08 -6.23
N VAL A 185 0.97 -6.77 -6.10
CA VAL A 185 2.21 -6.04 -6.39
C VAL A 185 3.33 -6.46 -5.43
N HIS A 186 3.00 -6.64 -4.14
CA HIS A 186 3.97 -7.11 -3.16
C HIS A 186 4.46 -8.51 -3.49
N LEU A 187 3.57 -9.43 -3.88
CA LEU A 187 3.94 -10.80 -4.22
C LEU A 187 4.97 -10.80 -5.36
N ILE A 188 4.72 -10.01 -6.40
CA ILE A 188 5.59 -9.97 -7.58
C ILE A 188 6.96 -9.35 -7.29
N TYR A 189 7.02 -8.27 -6.50
CA TYR A 189 8.28 -7.57 -6.24
C TYR A 189 9.09 -8.10 -5.05
N SER A 190 8.50 -8.92 -4.17
CA SER A 190 9.16 -9.32 -2.92
C SER A 190 9.21 -10.82 -2.66
N GLU A 191 8.62 -11.65 -3.53
CA GLU A 191 8.84 -13.10 -3.50
C GLU A 191 10.14 -13.49 -4.22
N PRO A 192 10.87 -14.53 -3.77
CA PRO A 192 10.59 -15.38 -2.61
C PRO A 192 10.88 -14.72 -1.26
N SER A 193 11.74 -13.69 -1.25
CA SER A 193 12.04 -12.84 -0.09
C SER A 193 12.70 -11.54 -0.54
N GLY A 194 12.52 -10.46 0.23
CA GLY A 194 13.22 -9.19 -0.04
C GLY A 194 14.73 -9.26 0.28
N LEU A 195 15.51 -8.35 -0.30
CA LEU A 195 16.97 -8.33 -0.18
C LEU A 195 17.46 -8.27 1.28
N LEU A 196 16.76 -7.51 2.14
CA LEU A 196 17.05 -7.38 3.57
C LEU A 196 16.09 -8.17 4.48
N GLY A 197 15.31 -9.09 3.89
CA GLY A 197 14.33 -9.91 4.58
C GLY A 197 14.97 -10.86 5.60
N SER A 198 14.24 -11.16 6.68
CA SER A 198 14.64 -12.20 7.63
C SER A 198 14.24 -13.59 7.15
N LYS A 199 15.12 -14.58 7.39
CA LYS A 199 14.83 -16.00 7.13
C LYS A 199 14.00 -16.57 8.28
N ALA A 200 12.69 -16.65 8.09
CA ALA A 200 11.77 -17.16 9.10
C ALA A 200 11.88 -18.68 9.28
N HIS A 201 12.06 -19.43 8.20
CA HIS A 201 12.17 -20.89 8.20
C HIS A 201 13.37 -21.44 9.00
N THR A 202 14.42 -20.64 9.23
CA THR A 202 15.57 -21.03 10.06
C THR A 202 15.40 -20.69 11.54
N ALA A 203 14.35 -19.95 11.90
CA ALA A 203 14.15 -19.48 13.26
C ALA A 203 13.56 -20.59 14.15
N PRO A 204 13.83 -20.58 15.47
CA PRO A 204 13.25 -21.55 16.38
C PRO A 204 11.71 -21.54 16.34
N PRO A 205 11.04 -22.68 16.63
CA PRO A 205 9.59 -22.73 16.70
C PRO A 205 9.03 -21.69 17.67
N LYS A 206 7.88 -21.09 17.33
CA LYS A 206 7.19 -20.03 18.12
C LYS A 206 8.00 -18.73 18.29
N SER A 207 9.07 -18.55 17.51
CA SER A 207 9.78 -17.26 17.47
C SER A 207 8.96 -16.20 16.75
N MET A 208 9.23 -14.93 17.08
CA MET A 208 8.63 -13.80 16.39
C MET A 208 9.37 -13.51 15.09
N THR A 209 8.78 -13.90 13.96
CA THR A 209 9.36 -13.76 12.62
C THR A 209 8.69 -12.65 11.82
N GLN A 210 9.43 -12.13 10.84
CA GLN A 210 8.98 -11.21 9.80
C GLN A 210 7.92 -10.17 10.27
N SER A 211 6.74 -10.18 9.65
CA SER A 211 5.72 -9.15 9.78
C SER A 211 4.45 -9.65 10.48
N MET A 212 4.55 -10.72 11.27
CA MET A 212 3.42 -11.26 12.03
C MET A 212 2.77 -10.22 12.95
N CYS A 213 1.54 -10.47 13.39
CA CYS A 213 0.87 -9.60 14.35
C CYS A 213 1.59 -9.63 15.69
N ARG A 214 1.93 -8.45 16.24
CA ARG A 214 2.65 -8.30 17.52
C ARG A 214 1.85 -7.44 18.49
N THR A 215 1.93 -7.76 19.77
CA THR A 215 1.46 -6.92 20.88
C THR A 215 2.53 -6.82 21.96
N ILE A 216 2.42 -5.82 22.83
CA ILE A 216 3.31 -5.65 23.98
C ILE A 216 2.51 -6.01 25.23
N ASP A 217 3.02 -6.95 26.01
CA ASP A 217 2.45 -7.39 27.28
C ASP A 217 2.63 -6.32 28.37
N PRO A 218 1.90 -6.35 29.51
CA PRO A 218 2.10 -5.41 30.61
C PRO A 218 3.54 -5.38 31.14
N ASN A 219 4.25 -6.51 31.02
CA ASN A 219 5.65 -6.67 31.39
C ASN A 219 6.64 -6.09 30.35
N GLY A 220 6.14 -5.40 29.31
CA GLY A 220 6.97 -4.80 28.25
C GLY A 220 7.53 -5.78 27.22
N GLN A 221 7.21 -7.08 27.33
CA GLN A 221 7.67 -8.10 26.40
C GLN A 221 6.77 -8.19 25.16
N GLU A 222 7.37 -8.39 23.99
CA GLU A 222 6.63 -8.61 22.76
C GLU A 222 6.06 -10.04 22.71
N LYS A 223 4.79 -10.16 22.32
CA LYS A 223 4.11 -11.44 22.10
C LYS A 223 3.41 -11.45 20.75
N SER A 224 3.31 -12.64 20.15
CA SER A 224 2.50 -12.85 18.94
C SER A 224 1.02 -12.61 19.23
N ALA A 225 0.36 -11.82 18.41
CA ALA A 225 -1.06 -11.48 18.53
C ALA A 225 -1.87 -11.96 17.31
N CYS A 226 -1.42 -13.05 16.68
CA CYS A 226 -2.11 -13.69 15.57
C CYS A 226 -3.42 -14.32 16.06
N VAL A 227 -4.51 -14.06 15.34
CA VAL A 227 -5.89 -14.45 15.72
C VAL A 227 -6.48 -15.53 14.81
N ALA A 228 -5.93 -15.66 13.60
CA ALA A 228 -6.30 -16.65 12.62
C ALA A 228 -5.01 -17.22 12.02
N CYS A 229 -4.91 -18.55 11.99
CA CYS A 229 -3.82 -19.24 11.32
C CYS A 229 -4.27 -19.52 9.89
N LYS A 230 -3.52 -19.01 8.91
CA LYS A 230 -3.65 -19.43 7.52
C LYS A 230 -2.49 -20.37 7.18
N LEU A 231 -2.76 -21.50 6.53
CA LEU A 231 -1.68 -22.37 6.03
C LEU A 231 -0.78 -21.56 5.07
N GLY A 232 0.52 -21.51 5.33
CA GLY A 232 1.45 -20.72 4.52
C GLY A 232 1.23 -19.20 4.59
N CYS A 233 0.96 -18.63 5.78
CA CYS A 233 0.80 -17.18 5.93
C CYS A 233 2.10 -16.42 5.63
N ILE A 234 2.07 -15.57 4.60
CA ILE A 234 3.19 -14.73 4.16
C ILE A 234 3.72 -13.76 5.23
N ASP A 235 2.89 -13.38 6.21
CA ASP A 235 3.34 -12.52 7.33
C ASP A 235 4.25 -13.26 8.32
N ILE A 236 4.16 -14.61 8.38
CA ILE A 236 4.95 -15.49 9.27
C ILE A 236 6.22 -15.95 8.56
N ASP A 237 6.06 -16.55 7.38
CA ASP A 237 7.16 -17.05 6.55
C ASP A 237 6.85 -16.84 5.06
N ALA A 238 7.34 -15.73 4.52
CA ALA A 238 7.14 -15.38 3.12
C ALA A 238 7.76 -16.40 2.15
N GLU A 239 8.92 -16.97 2.49
CA GLU A 239 9.59 -17.91 1.60
C GLU A 239 8.88 -19.27 1.61
N GLY A 240 8.49 -19.77 2.78
CA GLY A 240 7.65 -20.96 2.89
C GLY A 240 6.33 -20.83 2.11
N SER A 241 5.65 -19.68 2.28
CA SER A 241 4.42 -19.35 1.55
C SER A 241 4.61 -19.36 0.02
N TYR A 242 5.73 -18.81 -0.45
CA TYR A 242 6.07 -18.81 -1.87
C TYR A 242 6.23 -20.23 -2.42
N TRP A 243 7.07 -21.06 -1.80
CA TRP A 243 7.34 -22.42 -2.29
C TRP A 243 6.10 -23.31 -2.28
N GLU A 244 5.22 -23.13 -1.31
CA GLU A 244 3.95 -23.85 -1.21
C GLU A 244 2.95 -23.45 -2.31
N THR A 245 2.91 -22.16 -2.67
CA THR A 245 1.88 -21.63 -3.57
C THR A 245 2.32 -21.43 -5.01
N ILE A 246 3.62 -21.45 -5.33
CA ILE A 246 4.15 -21.14 -6.68
C ILE A 246 3.53 -21.96 -7.82
N ARG A 247 3.12 -23.21 -7.55
CA ARG A 247 2.53 -24.09 -8.56
C ARG A 247 1.03 -23.89 -8.76
N GLN A 248 0.38 -23.13 -7.89
CA GLN A 248 -1.07 -22.93 -7.93
C GLN A 248 -1.47 -22.09 -9.17
N PRO A 249 -2.65 -22.36 -9.76
CA PRO A 249 -3.06 -21.72 -11.01
C PRO A 249 -3.34 -20.22 -10.86
N ASP A 250 -3.85 -19.79 -9.70
CA ASP A 250 -4.08 -18.40 -9.34
C ASP A 250 -2.77 -17.58 -9.30
N ARG A 251 -1.69 -18.17 -8.77
CA ARG A 251 -0.35 -17.58 -8.78
C ARG A 251 0.18 -17.41 -10.19
N LYS A 252 0.08 -18.45 -11.03
CA LYS A 252 0.51 -18.36 -12.44
C LYS A 252 -0.25 -17.26 -13.18
N LEU A 253 -1.58 -17.22 -13.02
CA LEU A 253 -2.41 -16.20 -13.64
C LEU A 253 -1.98 -14.80 -13.20
N LEU A 254 -1.70 -14.60 -11.90
CA LEU A 254 -1.22 -13.32 -11.39
C LEU A 254 0.05 -12.84 -12.12
N TYR A 255 1.08 -13.68 -12.24
CA TYR A 255 2.36 -13.27 -12.86
C TYR A 255 2.19 -12.89 -14.34
N TYR A 256 1.44 -13.70 -15.10
CA TYR A 256 1.18 -13.41 -16.52
C TYR A 256 0.28 -12.18 -16.69
N ALA A 257 -0.82 -12.10 -15.93
CA ALA A 257 -1.77 -11.00 -16.03
C ALA A 257 -1.17 -9.67 -15.59
N TYR A 258 -0.35 -9.66 -14.55
CA TYR A 258 0.33 -8.44 -14.09
C TYR A 258 1.29 -7.88 -15.14
N THR A 259 2.03 -8.75 -15.86
CA THR A 259 2.93 -8.31 -16.92
C THR A 259 2.16 -7.61 -18.05
N GLY A 260 1.05 -8.21 -18.49
CA GLY A 260 0.15 -7.58 -19.47
C GLY A 260 -0.46 -6.26 -18.97
N LEU A 261 -0.83 -6.20 -17.70
CA LEU A 261 -1.37 -5.02 -17.04
C LEU A 261 -0.36 -3.87 -16.98
N VAL A 262 0.91 -4.14 -16.66
CA VAL A 262 1.97 -3.13 -16.66
C VAL A 262 2.23 -2.61 -18.08
N ILE A 263 2.35 -3.49 -19.06
CA ILE A 263 2.56 -3.11 -20.46
C ILE A 263 1.39 -2.25 -20.94
N GLY A 264 0.15 -2.71 -20.72
CA GLY A 264 -1.05 -1.97 -21.11
C GLY A 264 -1.14 -0.59 -20.45
N PHE A 265 -0.85 -0.52 -19.15
CA PHE A 265 -0.83 0.76 -18.42
C PHE A 265 0.20 1.73 -19.01
N LEU A 266 1.44 1.28 -19.25
CA LEU A 266 2.50 2.13 -19.81
C LEU A 266 2.22 2.55 -21.26
N SER A 267 1.66 1.64 -22.08
CA SER A 267 1.29 1.95 -23.47
C SER A 267 0.21 3.01 -23.53
N VAL A 268 -0.85 2.89 -22.74
CA VAL A 268 -1.94 3.89 -22.69
C VAL A 268 -1.43 5.21 -22.10
N PHE A 269 -0.62 5.15 -21.04
CA PHE A 269 -0.08 6.36 -20.41
C PHE A 269 0.84 7.17 -21.32
N ARG A 270 1.44 6.57 -22.35
CA ARG A 270 2.25 7.29 -23.35
C ARG A 270 1.39 7.94 -24.45
N ILE A 271 0.19 7.41 -24.69
CA ILE A 271 -0.72 7.90 -25.74
C ILE A 271 -1.51 9.13 -25.26
N VAL A 272 -1.79 9.19 -23.95
CA VAL A 272 -2.45 10.32 -23.26
C VAL A 272 -1.42 11.36 -22.84
#